data_AF-Q2GGL1-F1
#
_entry.id   AF-Q2GGL1-F1
#
_cell.length_a   1.000
_cell.length_b   1.000
_cell.length_c   1.000
_cell.angle_alpha   90.00
_cell.angle_beta   90.00
_cell.angle_gamma   90.00
#
_symmetry.space_group_name_H-M   'P 1'
#
loop_
_entity.id
_entity.type
_entity.pdbx_description
1 polymer ?
#
loop_
_entity_poly.entity_id
_entity_poly.type
_entity_poly.pdbx_seq_one_letter_code
_entity_poly.pdbx_strand_id
1 'polypeptide(L)'
;MNVTVLNGYCVGTTQPNNKLEVSTEADEINPIVPSQGGPSLFKLFVQIPKDSVLGDPILTESVDFSQENITKLTVEAEVFAIVRSNDTKHFVHILDKTNEEKRKQDKKKSKKYKALDFASIANSCNPVLVKPKAYANPEVKFDLKYALLTTGGLNYVTFSPSTPRTEERLKILSTSAPSILQQQPTSRLSESDVEGSAGCFSFLRCTR
;
A
#
# COMPACT_ATOMS: atom_id res chain seq x y z
N MET A 1 -14.05 -1.54 -17.60
CA MET A 1 -13.41 -2.80 -17.21
C MET A 1 -13.68 -3.00 -15.72
N ASN A 2 -14.47 -4.00 -15.34
CA ASN A 2 -14.87 -4.20 -13.94
C ASN A 2 -13.83 -5.07 -13.23
N VAL A 3 -12.64 -4.51 -13.00
CA VAL A 3 -11.56 -5.22 -12.31
C VAL A 3 -11.76 -5.11 -10.81
N THR A 4 -11.86 -6.24 -10.13
CA THR A 4 -11.99 -6.28 -8.67
C THR A 4 -10.62 -6.49 -8.04
N VAL A 5 -10.24 -5.63 -7.10
CA VAL A 5 -9.03 -5.79 -6.27
C VAL A 5 -9.39 -6.63 -5.05
N LEU A 6 -8.71 -7.76 -4.89
CA LEU A 6 -8.94 -8.69 -3.78
C LEU A 6 -8.08 -8.35 -2.57
N ASN A 7 -6.81 -8.05 -2.80
CA ASN A 7 -5.86 -7.55 -1.81
C ASN A 7 -4.63 -6.97 -2.52
N GLY A 8 -3.71 -6.39 -1.75
CA GLY A 8 -2.44 -5.92 -2.28
C GLY A 8 -1.46 -5.54 -1.20
N TYR A 9 -0.19 -5.42 -1.58
CA TYR A 9 0.89 -5.01 -0.69
C TYR A 9 2.03 -4.35 -1.45
N CYS A 10 2.85 -3.59 -0.74
CA CYS A 10 4.04 -2.97 -1.31
C CYS A 10 5.17 -4.01 -1.42
N VAL A 11 5.82 -4.02 -2.59
CA VAL A 11 6.93 -4.92 -2.95
C VAL A 11 8.18 -4.14 -3.37
N GLY A 12 8.12 -2.82 -3.44
CA GLY A 12 9.31 -2.01 -3.71
C GLY A 12 9.13 -0.54 -3.40
N THR A 13 10.24 0.14 -3.10
CA THR A 13 10.23 1.56 -2.74
C THR A 13 11.38 2.30 -3.43
N THR A 14 11.17 3.58 -3.70
CA THR A 14 12.23 4.41 -4.23
C THR A 14 13.18 4.83 -3.11
N GLN A 15 14.45 4.46 -3.26
CA GLN A 15 15.52 4.81 -2.34
C GLN A 15 15.99 6.26 -2.57
N PRO A 16 16.74 6.88 -1.63
CA PRO A 16 17.26 8.24 -1.78
C PRO A 16 18.14 8.46 -3.01
N ASN A 17 18.69 7.39 -3.59
CA ASN A 17 19.45 7.43 -4.84
C ASN A 17 18.56 7.41 -6.11
N ASN A 18 17.25 7.62 -5.95
CA ASN A 18 16.22 7.56 -6.99
C ASN A 18 16.10 6.20 -7.72
N LYS A 19 16.61 5.12 -7.13
CA LYS A 19 16.39 3.76 -7.64
C LYS A 19 15.22 3.11 -6.94
N LEU A 20 14.39 2.41 -7.71
CA LEU A 20 13.29 1.62 -7.17
C LEU A 20 13.85 0.27 -6.75
N GLU A 21 13.93 0.02 -5.45
CA GLU A 21 14.37 -1.26 -4.92
C GLU A 21 13.15 -2.17 -4.72
N VAL A 22 13.13 -3.29 -5.45
CA VAL A 22 12.07 -4.30 -5.39
C VAL A 22 12.59 -5.50 -4.60
N SER A 23 11.85 -5.89 -3.55
CA SER A 23 12.17 -7.10 -2.81
C SER A 23 11.59 -8.31 -3.53
N THR A 24 12.40 -9.33 -3.74
CA THR A 24 11.95 -10.61 -4.31
C THR A 24 11.27 -11.52 -3.29
N GLU A 25 11.37 -11.19 -2.00
CA GLU A 25 10.82 -11.97 -0.89
C GLU A 25 9.59 -11.34 -0.23
N ALA A 26 9.23 -10.11 -0.64
CA ALA A 26 8.05 -9.43 -0.11
C ALA A 26 6.76 -10.18 -0.47
N ASP A 27 5.93 -10.41 0.53
CA ASP A 27 4.65 -11.10 0.41
C ASP A 27 3.53 -10.41 1.22
N GLU A 28 2.35 -11.03 1.27
CA GLU A 28 1.20 -10.49 2.01
C GLU A 28 1.43 -10.43 3.53
N ILE A 29 2.30 -11.28 4.06
CA ILE A 29 2.59 -11.41 5.49
C ILE A 29 3.68 -10.40 5.89
N ASN A 30 4.69 -10.24 5.04
CA ASN A 30 5.86 -9.41 5.21
C ASN A 30 5.94 -8.37 4.08
N PRO A 31 4.98 -7.43 4.01
CA PRO A 31 5.01 -6.38 3.00
C PRO A 31 6.14 -5.38 3.29
N ILE A 32 6.63 -4.72 2.25
CA ILE A 32 7.54 -3.60 2.42
C ILE A 32 6.77 -2.39 2.96
N VAL A 33 7.40 -1.59 3.82
CA VAL A 33 6.88 -0.28 4.20
C VAL A 33 7.22 0.71 3.09
N PRO A 34 6.22 1.32 2.42
CA PRO A 34 6.49 2.22 1.31
C PRO A 34 7.19 3.50 1.77
N SER A 35 8.15 3.98 0.97
CA SER A 35 8.91 5.19 1.27
C SER A 35 8.03 6.44 1.23
N GLN A 36 8.27 7.41 2.12
CA GLN A 36 7.56 8.70 2.07
C GLN A 36 8.14 9.68 1.02
N GLY A 37 9.32 9.38 0.46
CA GLY A 37 10.08 10.30 -0.40
C GLY A 37 9.97 10.05 -1.91
N GLY A 38 9.36 8.93 -2.34
CA GLY A 38 9.29 8.60 -3.76
C GLY A 38 8.22 7.56 -4.11
N PRO A 39 8.06 7.26 -5.41
CA PRO A 39 7.09 6.25 -5.85
C PRO A 39 7.37 4.89 -5.24
N SER A 40 6.33 4.09 -5.05
CA SER A 40 6.44 2.73 -4.52
C SER A 40 5.74 1.74 -5.43
N LEU A 41 6.30 0.55 -5.56
CA LEU A 41 5.73 -0.55 -6.34
C LEU A 41 4.83 -1.38 -5.43
N PHE A 42 3.59 -1.57 -5.87
CA PHE A 42 2.62 -2.43 -5.22
C PHE A 42 2.31 -3.62 -6.11
N LYS A 43 2.13 -4.78 -5.49
CA LYS A 43 1.56 -5.97 -6.10
C LYS A 43 0.12 -6.09 -5.63
N LEU A 44 -0.81 -6.09 -6.58
CA LEU A 44 -2.25 -6.20 -6.36
C LEU A 44 -2.73 -7.53 -6.90
N PHE A 45 -3.55 -8.25 -6.15
CA PHE A 45 -4.26 -9.42 -6.67
C PHE A 45 -5.65 -8.98 -7.09
N VAL A 46 -6.00 -9.31 -8.32
CA VAL A 46 -7.23 -8.85 -8.94
C VAL A 46 -8.00 -10.02 -9.56
N GLN A 47 -9.30 -9.82 -9.69
CA GLN A 47 -10.18 -10.61 -10.54
C GLN A 47 -10.59 -9.77 -11.74
N ILE A 48 -10.34 -10.29 -12.93
CA ILE A 48 -10.67 -9.64 -14.19
C ILE A 48 -11.71 -10.49 -14.92
N PRO A 49 -12.84 -9.92 -15.37
CA PRO A 49 -13.79 -10.64 -16.22
C PRO A 49 -13.11 -11.26 -17.46
N LYS A 50 -13.40 -12.53 -17.76
CA LYS A 50 -12.75 -13.26 -18.88
C LYS A 50 -12.98 -12.59 -20.23
N ASP A 51 -14.18 -12.08 -20.46
CA ASP A 51 -14.56 -11.32 -21.65
C ASP A 51 -13.66 -10.08 -21.88
N SER A 52 -13.14 -9.49 -20.80
CA SER A 52 -12.26 -8.33 -20.84
C SER A 52 -10.80 -8.66 -21.16
N VAL A 53 -10.40 -9.94 -21.18
CA VAL A 53 -8.99 -10.36 -21.36
C VAL A 53 -8.78 -11.34 -22.52
N LEU A 54 -9.82 -11.63 -23.32
CA LEU A 54 -9.71 -12.54 -24.48
C LEU A 54 -8.69 -12.07 -25.53
N GLY A 55 -8.42 -10.77 -25.61
CA GLY A 55 -7.41 -10.20 -26.51
C GLY A 55 -6.01 -10.10 -25.92
N ASP A 56 -5.82 -10.44 -24.63
CA ASP A 56 -4.52 -10.37 -23.97
C ASP A 56 -3.86 -11.76 -23.96
N PRO A 57 -2.84 -12.00 -24.80
CA PRO A 57 -2.24 -13.32 -24.94
C PRO A 57 -1.66 -13.84 -23.62
N ILE A 58 -1.12 -12.96 -22.77
CA ILE A 58 -0.50 -13.35 -21.50
C ILE A 58 -1.57 -13.78 -20.51
N LEU A 59 -2.69 -13.06 -20.43
CA LEU A 59 -3.79 -13.41 -19.53
C LEU A 59 -4.57 -14.64 -19.98
N THR A 60 -4.63 -14.91 -21.29
CA THR A 60 -5.25 -16.13 -21.83
C THR A 60 -4.49 -17.41 -21.50
N GLU A 61 -3.20 -17.32 -21.12
CA GLU A 61 -2.42 -18.46 -20.62
C GLU A 61 -2.75 -18.84 -19.16
N SER A 62 -3.70 -18.14 -18.51
CA SER A 62 -4.12 -18.48 -17.15
C SER A 62 -4.74 -19.87 -17.05
N VAL A 63 -4.50 -20.55 -15.92
CA VAL A 63 -5.18 -21.81 -15.57
C VAL A 63 -6.70 -21.64 -15.49
N ASP A 64 -7.20 -20.42 -15.31
CA ASP A 64 -8.64 -20.15 -15.31
C ASP A 64 -9.29 -20.35 -16.69
N PHE A 65 -8.52 -20.40 -17.78
CA PHE A 65 -9.00 -20.79 -19.12
C PHE A 65 -8.93 -22.30 -19.40
N SER A 66 -8.46 -23.11 -18.45
CA SER A 66 -8.48 -24.56 -18.61
C SER A 66 -9.91 -25.11 -18.65
N GLN A 67 -10.08 -26.32 -19.21
CA GLN A 67 -11.39 -26.99 -19.27
C GLN A 67 -12.02 -27.17 -17.88
N GLU A 68 -11.21 -27.41 -16.86
CA GLU A 68 -11.64 -27.59 -15.46
C GLU A 68 -12.23 -26.29 -14.86
N ASN A 69 -11.77 -25.13 -15.34
CA ASN A 69 -12.17 -23.81 -14.84
C ASN A 69 -13.07 -23.04 -15.81
N ILE A 70 -13.62 -23.71 -16.83
CA ILE A 70 -14.40 -23.06 -17.89
C ILE A 70 -15.62 -22.30 -17.35
N THR A 71 -16.19 -22.76 -16.23
CA THR A 71 -17.35 -22.17 -15.56
C THR A 71 -17.02 -20.90 -14.78
N LYS A 72 -15.75 -20.66 -14.42
CA LYS A 72 -15.34 -19.39 -13.80
C LYS A 72 -15.49 -18.27 -14.82
N LEU A 73 -16.10 -17.16 -14.42
CA LEU A 73 -16.30 -15.98 -15.27
C LEU A 73 -15.16 -14.97 -15.19
N THR A 74 -14.23 -15.16 -14.25
CA THR A 74 -13.11 -14.26 -13.98
C THR A 74 -11.79 -14.99 -14.03
N VAL A 75 -10.73 -14.26 -14.36
CA VAL A 75 -9.33 -14.65 -14.25
C VAL A 75 -8.73 -14.01 -13.01
N GLU A 76 -8.03 -14.80 -12.20
CA GLU A 76 -7.19 -14.24 -11.14
C GLU A 76 -5.84 -13.81 -11.72
N ALA A 77 -5.48 -12.55 -11.48
CA ALA A 77 -4.26 -11.93 -12.00
C ALA A 77 -3.52 -11.17 -10.91
N GLU A 78 -2.24 -10.93 -11.16
CA GLU A 78 -1.38 -10.06 -10.38
C GLU A 78 -1.07 -8.81 -11.21
N VAL A 79 -1.35 -7.65 -10.64
CA VAL A 79 -1.04 -6.33 -11.23
C VAL A 79 0.06 -5.69 -10.39
N PHE A 80 1.17 -5.36 -11.04
CA PHE A 80 2.21 -4.55 -10.46
C PHE A 80 1.96 -3.09 -10.86
N ALA A 81 1.83 -2.21 -9.88
CA ALA A 81 1.48 -0.82 -10.10
C ALA A 81 2.39 0.13 -9.30
N ILE A 82 2.82 1.21 -9.96
CA ILE A 82 3.57 2.29 -9.33
C ILE A 82 2.58 3.28 -8.71
N VAL A 83 2.74 3.54 -7.42
CA VAL A 83 1.96 4.54 -6.67
C VAL A 83 2.86 5.74 -6.41
N ARG A 84 2.35 6.94 -6.70
CA ARG A 84 3.11 8.18 -6.48
C ARG A 84 3.24 8.47 -4.98
N SER A 85 4.35 9.09 -4.57
CA SER A 85 4.63 9.40 -3.16
C SER A 85 3.47 10.10 -2.44
N ASN A 86 2.84 11.06 -3.10
CA ASN A 86 1.74 11.86 -2.54
C ASN A 86 0.46 11.03 -2.34
N ASP A 87 0.28 9.97 -3.13
CA ASP A 87 -0.90 9.11 -3.09
C ASP A 87 -0.67 7.87 -2.20
N THR A 88 0.58 7.54 -1.88
CA THR A 88 0.99 6.33 -1.14
C THR A 88 0.22 6.14 0.16
N LYS A 89 0.10 7.16 1.02
CA LYS A 89 -0.58 7.03 2.32
C LYS A 89 -2.05 6.68 2.16
N HIS A 90 -2.74 7.38 1.26
CA HIS A 90 -4.14 7.13 0.95
C HIS A 90 -4.34 5.74 0.33
N PHE A 91 -3.46 5.36 -0.59
CA PHE A 91 -3.49 4.06 -1.25
C PHE A 91 -3.30 2.90 -0.27
N VAL A 92 -2.32 3.00 0.65
CA VAL A 92 -2.10 2.01 1.71
C VAL A 92 -3.33 1.88 2.59
N HIS A 93 -3.95 3.00 2.99
CA HIS A 93 -5.16 2.96 3.81
C HIS A 93 -6.32 2.21 3.11
N ILE A 94 -6.53 2.45 1.81
CA ILE A 94 -7.54 1.75 1.01
C ILE A 94 -7.23 0.24 0.96
N LEU A 95 -5.96 -0.12 0.73
CA LEU A 95 -5.55 -1.52 0.68
C LEU A 95 -5.68 -2.22 2.03
N ASP A 96 -5.30 -1.59 3.13
CA ASP A 96 -5.41 -2.16 4.47
C ASP A 96 -6.87 -2.51 4.80
N LYS A 97 -7.80 -1.60 4.47
CA LYS A 97 -9.23 -1.86 4.63
C LYS A 97 -9.69 -3.04 3.77
N THR A 98 -9.25 -3.10 2.52
CA THR A 98 -9.58 -4.18 1.58
C THR A 98 -9.04 -5.52 2.06
N ASN A 99 -7.79 -5.54 2.52
CA ASN A 99 -7.11 -6.73 3.06
C ASN A 99 -7.79 -7.22 4.35
N GLU A 100 -8.21 -6.31 5.22
CA GLU A 100 -8.96 -6.66 6.44
C GLU A 100 -10.33 -7.28 6.12
N GLU A 101 -11.04 -6.72 5.15
CA GLU A 101 -12.32 -7.26 4.66
C GLU A 101 -12.16 -8.67 4.08
N LYS A 102 -11.12 -8.91 3.28
CA LYS A 102 -10.78 -10.26 2.76
C LYS A 102 -10.51 -11.26 3.89
N ARG A 103 -9.69 -10.89 4.89
CA ARG A 103 -9.39 -11.76 6.04
C ARG A 103 -10.64 -12.12 6.84
N LYS A 104 -11.63 -11.23 6.90
CA LYS A 104 -12.93 -11.50 7.54
C LYS A 104 -13.76 -12.49 6.71
N GLN A 105 -13.71 -12.41 5.38
CA GLN A 105 -14.38 -13.34 4.47
C GLN A 105 -13.84 -14.76 4.62
N ASP A 106 -12.52 -14.94 4.64
CA ASP A 106 -11.91 -16.27 4.75
C ASP A 106 -12.28 -16.98 6.07
N LYS A 107 -12.52 -16.20 7.13
CA LYS A 107 -12.91 -16.71 8.46
C LYS A 107 -14.42 -16.94 8.62
N LYS A 108 -15.26 -16.15 7.94
CA LYS A 108 -16.73 -16.22 8.05
C LYS A 108 -17.29 -16.57 6.67
N LYS A 109 -17.70 -17.83 6.45
CA LYS A 109 -18.33 -18.34 5.20
C LYS A 109 -19.68 -17.64 4.80
N SER A 110 -19.91 -16.38 5.13
CA SER A 110 -20.87 -15.46 4.48
C SER A 110 -20.85 -14.07 5.15
N LYS A 111 -20.68 -12.99 4.39
CA LYS A 111 -21.75 -12.07 3.93
C LYS A 111 -21.10 -11.03 3.00
N LYS A 112 -21.73 -10.84 1.84
CA LYS A 112 -21.44 -9.90 0.74
C LYS A 112 -20.62 -8.67 1.17
N TYR A 113 -19.33 -8.64 0.83
CA TYR A 113 -18.49 -7.46 1.00
C TYR A 113 -18.54 -6.60 -0.27
N LYS A 114 -18.20 -5.31 -0.13
CA LYS A 114 -18.07 -4.42 -1.27
C LYS A 114 -16.66 -4.57 -1.85
N ALA A 115 -16.54 -5.37 -2.90
CA ALA A 115 -15.35 -5.45 -3.75
C ALA A 115 -14.76 -4.06 -4.01
N LEU A 116 -13.44 -3.91 -3.80
CA LEU A 116 -12.74 -2.71 -4.22
C LEU A 116 -12.63 -2.74 -5.74
N ASP A 117 -13.31 -1.83 -6.42
CA ASP A 117 -13.16 -1.66 -7.86
C ASP A 117 -11.82 -0.97 -8.15
N PHE A 118 -11.04 -1.53 -9.07
CA PHE A 118 -9.79 -0.95 -9.53
C PHE A 118 -9.97 0.49 -10.02
N ALA A 119 -11.12 0.80 -10.64
CA ALA A 119 -11.44 2.17 -11.07
C ALA A 119 -11.39 3.18 -9.92
N SER A 120 -11.65 2.74 -8.67
CA SER A 120 -11.60 3.60 -7.48
C SER A 120 -10.19 4.00 -7.07
N ILE A 121 -9.17 3.26 -7.54
CA ILE A 121 -7.75 3.51 -7.22
C ILE A 121 -6.90 3.85 -8.45
N ALA A 122 -7.49 3.83 -9.65
CA ALA A 122 -6.79 4.05 -10.92
C ALA A 122 -6.11 5.41 -11.02
N ASN A 123 -6.60 6.44 -10.33
CA ASN A 123 -5.96 7.77 -10.30
C ASN A 123 -4.75 7.83 -9.36
N SER A 124 -4.60 6.84 -8.48
CA SER A 124 -3.55 6.79 -7.45
C SER A 124 -2.43 5.81 -7.80
N CYS A 125 -2.61 4.97 -8.83
CA CYS A 125 -1.60 4.01 -9.26
C CYS A 125 -1.52 3.92 -10.78
N ASN A 126 -0.33 3.61 -11.28
CA ASN A 126 -0.07 3.34 -12.68
C ASN A 126 0.33 1.87 -12.84
N PRO A 127 -0.53 1.01 -13.42
CA PRO A 127 -0.17 -0.36 -13.76
C PRO A 127 1.03 -0.38 -14.71
N VAL A 128 2.04 -1.16 -14.38
CA VAL A 128 3.25 -1.33 -15.21
C VAL A 128 3.38 -2.75 -15.75
N LEU A 129 2.74 -3.72 -15.09
CA LEU A 129 2.83 -5.12 -15.49
C LEU A 129 1.61 -5.87 -14.97
N VAL A 130 1.08 -6.77 -15.79
CA VAL A 130 -0.05 -7.64 -15.44
C VAL A 130 0.31 -9.06 -15.86
N LYS A 131 -0.03 -10.04 -15.03
CA LYS A 131 0.12 -11.46 -15.37
C LYS A 131 -0.93 -12.33 -14.71
N PRO A 132 -1.17 -13.56 -15.19
CA PRO A 132 -1.93 -14.56 -14.45
C PRO A 132 -1.36 -14.80 -13.06
N LYS A 133 -2.26 -15.07 -12.11
CA LYS A 133 -1.86 -15.58 -10.79
C LYS A 133 -1.24 -16.97 -10.93
N ALA A 134 -1.81 -17.81 -11.80
CA ALA A 134 -1.29 -19.12 -12.15
C ALA A 134 -1.44 -19.37 -13.65
N TYR A 135 -0.37 -19.86 -14.27
CA TYR A 135 -0.36 -20.27 -15.68
C TYR A 135 -0.95 -21.67 -15.82
N ALA A 136 -1.62 -21.94 -16.94
CA ALA A 136 -2.13 -23.26 -17.28
C ALA A 136 -0.99 -24.26 -17.50
N ASN A 137 0.13 -23.80 -18.08
CA ASN A 137 1.35 -24.60 -18.19
C ASN A 137 2.25 -24.38 -16.96
N PRO A 138 2.49 -25.40 -16.12
CA PRO A 138 3.32 -25.28 -14.92
C PRO A 138 4.81 -25.06 -15.22
N GLU A 139 5.26 -25.31 -16.45
CA GLU A 139 6.66 -25.08 -16.87
C GLU A 139 6.96 -23.60 -17.15
N VAL A 140 5.92 -22.78 -17.31
CA VAL A 140 6.08 -21.33 -17.52
C VAL A 140 6.61 -20.69 -16.25
N LYS A 141 7.90 -20.30 -16.29
CA LYS A 141 8.54 -19.52 -15.23
C LYS A 141 8.42 -18.04 -15.54
N PHE A 142 7.66 -17.33 -14.73
CA PHE A 142 7.57 -15.88 -14.83
C PHE A 142 8.79 -15.22 -14.19
N ASP A 143 9.64 -14.60 -15.00
CA ASP A 143 10.75 -13.77 -14.53
C ASP A 143 10.26 -12.32 -14.29
N LEU A 144 9.98 -12.00 -13.03
CA LEU A 144 9.55 -10.67 -12.62
C LEU A 144 10.58 -9.60 -12.94
N LYS A 145 11.88 -9.91 -12.83
CA LYS A 145 12.94 -8.96 -13.10
C LYS A 145 12.98 -8.60 -14.57
N TYR A 146 12.98 -9.61 -15.43
CA TYR A 146 12.93 -9.40 -16.87
C TYR A 146 11.68 -8.62 -17.29
N ALA A 147 10.50 -8.99 -16.76
CA ALA A 147 9.24 -8.36 -17.13
C ALA A 147 9.12 -6.89 -16.68
N LEU A 148 9.59 -6.54 -15.48
CA LEU A 148 9.57 -5.14 -15.02
C LEU A 148 10.52 -4.25 -15.82
N LEU A 149 11.68 -4.78 -16.25
CA LEU A 149 12.64 -4.04 -17.06
C LEU A 149 12.16 -3.86 -18.51
N THR A 150 11.60 -4.90 -19.11
CA THR A 150 11.22 -4.90 -20.53
C THR A 150 9.81 -4.36 -20.76
N THR A 151 8.80 -5.00 -20.17
CA THR A 151 7.38 -4.62 -20.33
C THR A 151 7.02 -3.41 -19.48
N GLY A 152 7.49 -3.37 -18.22
CA GLY A 152 7.21 -2.27 -17.31
C GLY A 152 8.00 -0.99 -17.60
N GLY A 153 9.05 -1.07 -18.44
CA GLY A 153 9.91 0.07 -18.79
C GLY A 153 10.68 0.67 -17.61
N LEU A 154 10.83 -0.07 -16.51
CA LEU A 154 11.41 0.44 -15.27
C LEU A 154 12.94 0.30 -15.26
N ASN A 155 13.64 1.12 -16.05
CA ASN A 155 15.10 1.04 -16.22
C ASN A 155 15.94 1.44 -14.99
N TYR A 156 15.30 1.87 -13.90
CA TYR A 156 15.93 2.34 -12.66
C TYR A 156 15.66 1.40 -11.47
N VAL A 157 15.33 0.13 -11.75
CA VAL A 157 14.99 -0.88 -10.72
C VAL A 157 16.23 -1.67 -10.29
N THR A 158 16.34 -1.88 -8.98
CA THR A 158 17.26 -2.86 -8.37
C THR A 158 16.46 -3.93 -7.65
N PHE A 159 16.96 -5.16 -7.64
CA PHE A 159 16.32 -6.29 -6.98
C PHE A 159 17.18 -6.72 -5.80
N SER A 160 16.57 -6.86 -4.63
CA SER A 160 17.24 -7.36 -3.43
C SER A 160 16.41 -8.46 -2.76
N PRO A 161 17.05 -9.47 -2.16
CA PRO A 161 16.34 -10.46 -1.36
C PRO A 161 15.79 -9.87 -0.05
N SER A 162 16.27 -8.70 0.36
CA SER A 162 16.01 -8.16 1.69
C SER A 162 14.61 -7.53 1.83
N THR A 163 13.91 -7.90 2.89
CA THR A 163 12.94 -7.02 3.56
C THR A 163 13.68 -5.82 4.14
N PRO A 164 13.12 -4.59 4.16
CA PRO A 164 13.74 -3.50 4.88
C PRO A 164 13.80 -3.85 6.37
N ARG A 165 14.96 -3.53 6.97
CA ARG A 165 15.31 -3.77 8.37
C ARG A 165 14.14 -3.46 9.32
N THR A 166 13.79 -4.47 10.11
CA THR A 166 12.89 -4.49 11.26
C THR A 166 13.13 -3.38 12.32
N GLU A 167 14.18 -2.58 12.20
CA GLU A 167 14.52 -1.54 13.19
C GLU A 167 13.65 -0.27 13.14
N GLU A 168 13.02 0.07 12.00
CA GLU A 168 12.12 1.24 11.95
C GLU A 168 10.75 0.98 12.60
N ARG A 169 10.30 -0.28 12.67
CA ARG A 169 9.06 -0.61 13.39
C ARG A 169 9.15 -0.38 14.90
N LEU A 170 10.35 -0.46 15.48
CA LEU A 170 10.55 -0.20 16.91
C LEU A 170 10.73 1.29 17.24
N LYS A 171 11.20 2.12 16.30
CA LYS A 171 11.35 3.57 16.52
C LYS A 171 10.06 4.37 16.34
N ILE A 172 9.16 3.93 15.47
CA ILE A 172 7.87 4.61 15.24
C ILE A 172 6.87 4.31 16.37
N LEU A 173 7.06 3.21 17.12
CA LEU A 173 6.26 2.87 18.32
C LEU A 173 6.86 3.37 19.65
N SER A 174 8.12 3.83 19.66
CA SER A 174 8.78 4.33 20.89
C SER A 174 8.74 5.87 21.04
N THR A 175 8.18 6.61 20.09
CA THR A 175 8.15 8.09 20.12
C THR A 175 6.76 8.69 20.36
N SER A 176 5.74 7.87 20.58
CA SER A 176 4.42 8.33 21.05
C SER A 176 4.18 7.98 22.52
N ALA A 177 4.97 8.57 23.41
CA ALA A 177 4.59 8.74 24.81
C ALA A 177 4.73 10.24 25.14
N PRO A 178 3.64 10.96 25.46
CA PRO A 178 3.75 12.32 25.96
C PRO A 178 4.36 12.27 27.36
N SER A 179 5.59 12.75 27.49
CA SER A 179 6.21 13.03 28.78
C SER A 179 5.49 14.21 29.44
N ILE A 180 4.52 13.92 30.30
CA ILE A 180 3.94 14.91 31.22
C ILE A 180 3.83 14.29 32.62
N LEU A 181 4.36 15.04 33.61
CA LEU A 181 4.39 14.86 35.08
C LEU A 181 5.49 13.88 35.56
N GLN A 182 6.47 14.28 36.38
CA GLN A 182 6.38 15.17 37.55
C GLN A 182 7.62 16.08 37.67
N GLN A 183 7.40 17.39 37.67
CA GLN A 183 8.29 18.32 38.37
C GLN A 183 7.90 18.28 39.86
N GLN A 184 8.85 17.93 40.72
CA GLN A 184 8.74 18.17 42.16
C GLN A 184 8.86 19.69 42.42
N PRO A 185 7.95 20.31 43.19
CA PRO A 185 8.20 21.63 43.75
C PRO A 185 9.02 21.48 45.04
N THR A 186 10.20 22.09 45.06
CA THR A 186 10.90 22.40 46.31
C THR A 186 10.08 23.40 47.12
N SER A 187 9.68 23.00 48.31
CA SER A 187 9.13 23.89 49.32
C SER A 187 10.21 24.85 49.82
N ARG A 188 9.95 26.16 49.71
CA ARG A 188 10.32 27.14 50.75
C ARG A 188 9.54 28.44 50.56
N LEU A 189 8.91 28.83 51.66
CA LEU A 189 8.15 30.06 51.84
C LEU A 189 9.00 31.31 51.64
N SER A 190 8.40 32.34 51.04
CA SER A 190 8.54 33.72 51.49
C SER A 190 7.29 34.49 51.07
N GLU A 191 6.56 34.99 52.06
CA GLU A 191 5.48 35.95 51.93
C GLU A 191 6.00 37.27 51.33
N SER A 192 5.18 37.93 50.51
CA SER A 192 4.91 39.38 50.65
C SER A 192 3.85 39.81 49.65
N ASP A 193 2.92 40.59 50.20
CA ASP A 193 1.80 41.29 49.59
C ASP A 193 2.20 42.19 48.41
N VAL A 194 1.22 42.51 47.55
CA VAL A 194 0.70 43.88 47.33
C VAL A 194 -0.30 43.90 46.16
N GLU A 195 -1.32 44.74 46.38
CA GLU A 195 -2.54 45.05 45.64
C GLU A 195 -2.38 45.51 44.17
N GLY A 196 -3.51 45.54 43.44
CA GLY A 196 -3.75 46.41 42.27
C GLY A 196 -4.33 45.66 41.05
N SER A 197 -5.65 45.63 40.83
CA SER A 197 -6.51 46.65 40.21
C SER A 197 -6.42 46.75 38.67
N ALA A 198 -7.58 46.49 38.04
CA ALA A 198 -8.16 47.12 36.84
C ALA A 198 -7.52 46.96 35.43
N GLY A 199 -8.39 47.04 34.40
CA GLY A 199 -8.06 47.25 32.98
C GLY A 199 -8.44 46.06 32.08
N CYS A 200 -9.60 45.94 31.42
CA CYS A 200 -10.32 46.79 30.47
C CYS A 200 -9.71 46.87 29.04
N PHE A 201 -10.58 46.63 28.04
CA PHE A 201 -10.55 46.95 26.58
C PHE A 201 -9.51 46.24 25.67
N SER A 202 -9.94 45.39 24.70
CA SER A 202 -10.50 45.67 23.35
C SER A 202 -9.47 46.07 22.28
N PHE A 203 -9.47 45.36 21.14
CA PHE A 203 -9.81 45.84 19.78
C PHE A 203 -8.93 45.37 18.60
N LEU A 204 -9.66 45.13 17.49
CA LEU A 204 -9.36 45.32 16.05
C LEU A 204 -8.32 44.38 15.36
N ARG A 205 -8.74 43.66 14.31
CA ARG A 205 -8.61 43.97 12.84
C ARG A 205 -7.14 44.01 12.38
N CYS A 206 -6.73 43.55 11.20
CA CYS A 206 -7.44 43.40 9.94
C CYS A 206 -6.65 42.45 9.00
N THR A 207 -7.40 41.90 8.06
CA THR A 207 -7.04 41.37 6.74
C THR A 207 -5.82 41.95 6.04
N ARG A 208 -5.14 41.09 5.28
CA ARG A 208 -4.92 41.30 3.84
C ARG A 208 -5.06 39.98 3.10
#